data_AF-A0A0A2AZG0-F1
#
_entry.id   AF-A0A0A2AZG0-F1
#
_cell.length_a   1.000
_cell.length_b   1.000
_cell.length_c   1.000
_cell.angle_alpha   90.00
_cell.angle_beta   90.00
_cell.angle_gamma   90.00
#
_symmetry.space_group_name_H-M   'P 1'
#
loop_
_entity.id
_entity.type
_entity.pdbx_description
1 polymer ?
#
loop_
_entity_poly.entity_id
_entity_poly.type
_entity_poly.pdbx_seq_one_letter_code
_entity_poly.pdbx_strand_id
1 'polypeptide(L)'
;MSIIKILNSLEKSWERDDILLNLKKGLGTDEIVNEFLVKNEKQIKELNSLLRPEDIDLLNQVEQLSTCESKLINEIKNLNYLKNNENRHILNQQNIVPSNRVSLKKISSFMINWSNKFVVIALLTISAIALSKQAWA
;
A
#
# COMPACT_ATOMS: atom_id res chain seq x y z
N MET A 1 10.05 12.34 -22.12
CA MET A 1 10.67 11.13 -21.52
C MET A 1 9.78 9.94 -21.86
N SER A 2 10.30 8.75 -22.13
CA SER A 2 9.40 7.61 -22.42
C SER A 2 8.59 7.26 -21.16
N ILE A 3 7.33 6.85 -21.34
CA ILE A 3 6.44 6.50 -20.22
C ILE A 3 7.10 5.48 -19.27
N ILE A 4 7.80 4.48 -19.81
CA ILE A 4 8.56 3.48 -19.04
C ILE A 4 9.61 4.13 -18.13
N LYS A 5 10.36 5.13 -18.64
CA LYS A 5 11.38 5.82 -17.84
C LYS A 5 10.75 6.68 -16.74
N ILE A 6 9.59 7.28 -17.00
CA ILE A 6 8.83 8.05 -16.00
C ILE A 6 8.36 7.12 -14.89
N LEU A 7 7.74 5.99 -15.24
CA LEU A 7 7.22 5.00 -14.29
C LEU A 7 8.34 4.41 -13.43
N ASN A 8 9.46 3.99 -14.04
CA ASN A 8 10.61 3.46 -13.29
C ASN A 8 11.22 4.51 -12.35
N SER A 9 11.20 5.80 -12.72
CA SER A 9 11.67 6.88 -11.86
C SER A 9 10.75 7.08 -10.66
N LEU A 10 9.43 7.06 -10.88
CA LEU A 10 8.43 7.22 -9.82
C LEU A 10 8.43 6.03 -8.86
N GLU A 11 8.60 4.81 -9.37
CA GLU A 11 8.71 3.59 -8.58
C GLU A 11 9.89 3.66 -7.60
N LYS A 12 11.08 4.03 -8.09
CA LYS A 12 12.27 4.22 -7.24
C LYS A 12 12.10 5.33 -6.21
N SER A 13 11.39 6.39 -6.57
CA SER A 13 11.08 7.49 -5.64
C SER A 13 10.04 7.10 -4.58
N TRP A 14 9.36 5.95 -4.72
CA TRP A 14 8.31 5.46 -3.83
C TRP A 14 8.66 4.07 -3.27
N GLU A 15 9.90 3.89 -2.82
CA GLU A 15 10.34 2.63 -2.24
C GLU A 15 9.70 2.37 -0.88
N ARG A 16 9.19 1.14 -0.71
CA ARG A 16 8.48 0.71 0.51
C ARG A 16 9.31 0.89 1.77
N ASP A 17 10.58 0.51 1.73
CA ASP A 17 11.46 0.53 2.90
C ASP A 17 11.73 1.97 3.36
N ASP A 18 11.85 2.91 2.41
CA ASP A 18 11.99 4.34 2.69
C ASP A 18 10.72 4.93 3.29
N ILE A 19 9.55 4.59 2.77
CA ILE A 19 8.26 5.02 3.33
C ILE A 19 8.10 4.51 4.76
N LEU A 20 8.40 3.23 5.00
CA LEU A 20 8.36 2.65 6.35
C LEU A 20 9.36 3.31 7.30
N LEU A 21 10.55 3.65 6.81
CA LEU A 21 11.54 4.38 7.59
C LEU A 21 11.04 5.78 7.95
N ASN A 22 10.42 6.50 7.02
CA ASN A 22 9.85 7.83 7.27
C ASN A 22 8.71 7.79 8.29
N LEU A 23 7.81 6.80 8.19
CA LEU A 23 6.76 6.57 9.20
C LEU A 23 7.36 6.27 10.59
N LYS A 24 8.42 5.47 10.66
CA LYS A 24 9.12 5.17 11.93
C LYS A 24 9.82 6.40 12.53
N LYS A 25 10.25 7.34 11.70
CA LYS A 25 10.81 8.63 12.13
C LYS A 25 9.73 9.61 12.59
N GLY A 26 8.45 9.26 12.46
CA GLY A 26 7.33 10.06 12.92
C GLY A 26 6.75 11.02 11.89
N LEU A 27 7.15 10.93 10.61
CA LEU A 27 6.54 11.74 9.55
C LEU A 27 5.09 11.32 9.34
N GLY A 28 4.23 12.31 9.12
CA GLY A 28 2.82 12.08 8.76
C GLY A 28 2.68 11.49 7.36
N THR A 29 1.58 10.78 7.09
CA THR A 29 1.28 10.25 5.75
C THR A 29 1.21 11.37 4.71
N ASP A 30 0.60 12.50 5.08
CA ASP A 30 0.42 13.64 4.19
C ASP A 30 1.76 14.34 3.88
N GLU A 31 2.68 14.38 4.85
CA GLU A 31 4.03 14.92 4.66
C GLU A 31 4.82 14.06 3.67
N ILE A 32 4.78 12.73 3.84
CA ILE A 32 5.45 11.78 2.94
C ILE A 32 4.92 11.90 1.51
N VAL A 33 3.60 12.00 1.35
CA VAL A 33 2.97 12.19 0.04
C VAL A 33 3.37 13.54 -0.56
N ASN A 34 3.29 14.64 0.20
CA ASN A 34 3.68 15.96 -0.29
C ASN A 34 5.14 16.03 -0.71
N GLU A 35 6.05 15.43 0.07
CA GLU A 35 7.47 15.37 -0.29
C GLU A 35 7.68 14.63 -1.61
N PHE A 36 6.97 13.50 -1.81
CA PHE A 36 7.01 12.77 -3.08
C PHE A 36 6.48 13.61 -4.24
N LEU A 37 5.34 14.29 -4.06
CA LEU A 37 4.75 15.15 -5.10
C LEU A 37 5.70 16.29 -5.51
N VAL A 38 6.32 16.95 -4.53
CA VAL A 38 7.27 18.04 -4.78
C VAL A 38 8.53 17.54 -5.50
N LYS A 39 9.11 16.42 -5.04
CA LYS A 39 10.32 15.84 -5.64
C LYS A 39 10.10 15.35 -7.07
N ASN A 40 8.89 14.93 -7.41
CA ASN A 40 8.58 14.28 -8.69
C ASN A 40 7.59 15.09 -9.55
N GLU A 41 7.39 16.37 -9.26
CA GLU A 41 6.36 17.21 -9.88
C GLU A 41 6.37 17.14 -11.42
N LYS A 42 7.56 17.24 -12.02
CA LYS A 42 7.73 17.18 -13.48
C LYS A 42 7.31 15.83 -14.05
N GLN A 43 7.76 14.73 -13.44
CA GLN A 43 7.43 13.37 -13.85
C GLN A 43 5.93 13.09 -13.72
N ILE A 44 5.29 13.59 -12.66
CA ILE A 44 3.85 13.44 -12.42
C ILE A 44 3.04 14.22 -13.47
N LYS A 45 3.42 15.47 -13.76
CA LYS A 45 2.78 16.27 -14.81
C LYS A 45 2.90 15.60 -16.18
N GLU A 46 4.08 15.07 -16.49
CA GLU A 46 4.32 14.37 -17.74
C GLU A 46 3.52 13.05 -17.80
N LEU A 47 3.47 12.28 -16.71
CA LEU A 47 2.63 11.08 -16.61
C LEU A 47 1.16 11.41 -16.86
N ASN A 48 0.61 12.42 -16.17
CA ASN A 48 -0.79 12.83 -16.31
C ASN A 48 -1.15 13.22 -17.75
N SER A 49 -0.23 13.83 -18.49
CA SER A 49 -0.44 14.18 -19.90
C SER A 49 -0.49 12.96 -20.84
N LEU A 50 0.04 11.81 -20.40
CA LEU A 50 0.14 10.57 -21.18
C LEU A 50 -0.93 9.54 -20.83
N LEU A 51 -1.71 9.77 -19.77
CA LEU A 51 -2.81 8.88 -19.34
C LEU A 51 -4.01 9.05 -20.26
N ARG A 52 -4.57 7.93 -20.71
CA ARG A 52 -5.85 7.89 -21.43
C ARG A 52 -7.00 7.72 -20.44
N PRO A 53 -8.26 7.97 -20.86
CA PRO A 53 -9.42 7.75 -20.01
C PRO A 53 -9.49 6.35 -19.38
N GLU A 54 -9.09 5.30 -20.11
CA GLU A 54 -9.07 3.93 -19.59
C GLU A 54 -8.00 3.74 -18.49
N ASP A 55 -6.87 4.43 -18.62
CA ASP A 55 -5.79 4.39 -17.63
C ASP A 55 -6.22 5.15 -16.35
N ILE A 56 -7.03 6.20 -16.49
CA ILE A 56 -7.63 6.95 -15.37
C ILE A 56 -8.70 6.12 -14.66
N ASP A 57 -9.56 5.42 -15.42
CA ASP A 57 -10.55 4.51 -14.83
C ASP A 57 -9.87 3.42 -13.99
N LEU A 58 -8.76 2.88 -14.49
CA LEU A 58 -7.98 1.90 -13.74
C LEU A 58 -7.39 2.49 -12.45
N LEU A 59 -6.88 3.72 -12.46
CA LEU A 59 -6.42 4.41 -11.25
C LEU A 59 -7.54 4.56 -10.23
N ASN A 60 -8.74 4.93 -10.67
CA ASN A 60 -9.92 5.02 -9.80
C ASN A 60 -10.29 3.66 -9.20
N GLN A 61 -10.23 2.58 -9.97
CA GLN A 61 -10.47 1.23 -9.46
C GLN A 61 -9.44 0.83 -8.38
N VAL A 62 -8.16 1.17 -8.59
CA VAL A 62 -7.10 0.94 -7.59
C VAL A 62 -7.33 1.76 -6.33
N GLU A 63 -7.74 3.02 -6.44
CA GLU A 63 -8.10 3.87 -5.29
C GLU A 63 -9.26 3.28 -4.48
N GLN A 64 -10.33 2.85 -5.16
CA GLN A 64 -11.48 2.20 -4.54
C GLN A 64 -11.09 0.92 -3.81
N LEU A 65 -10.23 0.09 -4.44
CA LEU A 65 -9.70 -1.12 -3.84
C LEU A 65 -8.90 -0.78 -2.57
N SER A 66 -7.97 0.17 -2.64
CA SER A 66 -7.18 0.64 -1.49
C SER A 66 -8.08 1.12 -0.34
N THR A 67 -9.16 1.83 -0.67
CA THR A 67 -10.15 2.28 0.32
C THR A 67 -10.87 1.11 0.99
N CYS A 68 -11.27 0.10 0.21
CA CYS A 68 -11.88 -1.13 0.73
C CYS A 68 -10.93 -1.86 1.69
N GLU A 69 -9.66 -2.00 1.30
CA GLU A 69 -8.62 -2.65 2.10
C GLU A 69 -8.33 -1.88 3.40
N SER A 70 -8.25 -0.55 3.35
CA SER A 70 -8.06 0.30 4.52
C SER A 70 -9.21 0.13 5.53
N LYS A 71 -10.46 0.10 5.05
CA LYS A 71 -11.64 -0.18 5.88
C LYS A 71 -11.53 -1.55 6.55
N LEU A 72 -11.20 -2.59 5.81
CA LEU A 72 -11.01 -3.93 6.36
C LEU A 72 -9.92 -3.97 7.44
N ILE A 73 -8.78 -3.34 7.20
CA ILE A 73 -7.69 -3.24 8.19
C ILE A 73 -8.16 -2.54 9.47
N ASN A 74 -8.94 -1.46 9.32
CA ASN A 74 -9.49 -0.72 10.45
C ASN A 74 -10.45 -1.59 11.28
N GLU A 75 -11.37 -2.31 10.63
CA GLU A 75 -12.28 -3.25 11.29
C GLU A 75 -11.50 -4.35 12.03
N ILE A 76 -10.48 -4.94 11.41
CA ILE A 76 -9.62 -5.95 12.06
C ILE A 76 -8.91 -5.37 13.29
N LYS A 77 -8.40 -4.14 13.22
CA LYS A 77 -7.78 -3.45 14.37
C LYS A 77 -8.79 -3.23 15.50
N ASN A 78 -10.00 -2.78 15.18
CA ASN A 78 -11.06 -2.51 16.15
C ASN A 78 -11.57 -3.79 16.82
N LEU A 79 -11.76 -4.88 16.07
CA LEU A 79 -12.11 -6.19 16.63
C LEU A 79 -11.03 -6.71 17.60
N ASN A 80 -9.76 -6.51 17.28
CA ASN A 80 -8.67 -6.85 18.20
C ASN A 80 -8.68 -5.98 19.46
N TYR A 81 -9.06 -4.70 19.35
CA TYR A 81 -9.23 -3.83 20.51
C TYR A 81 -10.38 -4.28 21.42
N LEU A 82 -11.54 -4.60 20.86
CA LEU A 82 -12.70 -5.10 21.59
C LEU A 82 -12.39 -6.44 22.28
N LYS A 83 -11.77 -7.37 21.56
CA LYS A 83 -11.30 -8.65 22.12
C LYS A 83 -10.31 -8.46 23.27
N ASN A 84 -9.42 -7.48 23.19
CA ASN A 84 -8.47 -7.17 24.27
C ASN A 84 -9.14 -6.52 25.49
N ASN A 85 -10.21 -5.74 25.32
CA ASN A 85 -10.94 -5.15 26.43
C ASN A 85 -11.91 -6.14 27.11
N GLU A 86 -12.58 -7.00 26.34
CA GLU A 86 -13.36 -8.13 26.87
C GLU A 86 -12.46 -9.10 27.62
N ASN A 87 -11.29 -9.44 27.06
CA ASN A 87 -10.30 -10.26 27.74
C ASN A 87 -9.75 -9.59 29.00
N ARG A 88 -9.65 -8.25 29.10
CA ARG A 88 -9.26 -7.59 30.36
C ARG A 88 -10.30 -7.77 31.48
N HIS A 89 -11.58 -7.89 31.14
CA HIS A 89 -12.63 -8.24 32.10
C HIS A 89 -12.57 -9.73 32.51
N ILE A 90 -12.14 -10.62 31.62
CA ILE A 90 -12.05 -12.08 31.86
C ILE A 90 -10.70 -12.49 32.50
N LEU A 91 -9.61 -11.74 32.29
CA LEU A 91 -8.26 -12.06 32.77
C LEU A 91 -8.14 -12.01 34.31
N ASN A 92 -9.04 -11.28 34.98
CA ASN A 92 -9.12 -11.31 36.45
C ASN A 92 -9.72 -12.62 37.00
N GLN A 93 -10.19 -13.56 36.16
CA GLN A 93 -10.84 -14.78 36.63
C GLN A 93 -10.27 -16.11 36.14
N GLN A 94 -9.39 -16.17 35.12
CA GLN A 94 -8.85 -17.47 34.68
C GLN A 94 -7.37 -17.41 34.30
N ASN A 95 -6.56 -18.16 35.07
CA ASN A 95 -5.21 -18.58 34.72
C ASN A 95 -5.27 -19.45 33.45
N ILE A 96 -5.23 -18.84 32.26
CA ILE A 96 -5.14 -19.57 31.00
C ILE A 96 -3.78 -19.28 30.36
N VAL A 97 -2.95 -20.32 30.35
CA VAL A 97 -1.68 -20.38 29.62
C VAL A 97 -1.94 -20.08 28.13
N PRO A 98 -1.23 -19.12 27.50
CA PRO A 98 -1.49 -18.75 26.11
C PRO A 98 -0.83 -19.77 25.16
N SER A 99 -1.48 -20.90 24.95
CA SER A 99 -1.10 -21.89 23.93
C SER A 99 -1.88 -21.65 22.64
N ASN A 100 -1.56 -20.57 21.91
CA ASN A 100 -1.78 -20.44 20.47
C ASN A 100 -1.14 -19.13 19.96
N ARG A 101 0.18 -18.99 20.10
CA ARG A 101 0.92 -17.96 19.36
C ARG A 101 1.02 -18.38 17.90
N VAL A 102 0.07 -17.94 17.08
CA VAL A 102 0.38 -17.76 15.64
C VAL A 102 1.64 -16.90 15.62
N SER A 103 2.71 -17.41 15.01
CA SER A 103 3.99 -16.70 15.07
C SER A 103 3.81 -15.30 14.48
N LEU A 104 4.29 -14.27 15.20
CA LEU A 104 4.31 -12.90 14.70
C LEU A 104 4.94 -12.82 13.29
N LYS A 105 5.87 -13.73 12.98
CA LYS A 105 6.44 -13.94 11.64
C LYS A 105 5.41 -14.35 10.58
N LYS A 106 4.44 -15.23 10.87
CA LYS A 106 3.35 -15.60 9.93
C LYS A 106 2.40 -14.44 9.66
N ILE A 107 2.04 -13.67 10.69
CA ILE A 107 1.16 -12.49 10.54
C ILE A 107 1.89 -11.38 9.78
N SER A 108 3.14 -11.10 10.13
CA SER A 108 3.97 -10.13 9.41
C SER A 108 4.19 -10.55 7.95
N SER A 109 4.51 -11.82 7.69
CA SER A 109 4.64 -12.34 6.32
C SER A 109 3.33 -12.30 5.54
N PHE A 110 2.18 -12.56 6.17
CA PHE A 110 0.86 -12.39 5.54
C PHE A 110 0.61 -10.93 5.16
N MET A 111 0.79 -10.00 6.11
CA MET A 111 0.59 -8.56 5.88
C MET A 111 1.57 -7.99 4.84
N ILE A 112 2.82 -8.44 4.84
CA ILE A 112 3.85 -8.07 3.86
C ILE A 112 3.51 -8.67 2.49
N ASN A 113 3.10 -9.93 2.39
CA ASN A 113 2.66 -10.52 1.12
C ASN A 113 1.41 -9.86 0.57
N TRP A 114 0.49 -9.44 1.43
CA TRP A 114 -0.73 -8.73 1.03
C TRP A 114 -0.39 -7.34 0.46
N SER A 115 0.48 -6.60 1.14
CA SER A 115 0.94 -5.29 0.68
C SER A 115 1.93 -5.36 -0.51
N ASN A 116 2.72 -6.42 -0.63
CA ASN A 116 3.55 -6.66 -1.81
C ASN A 116 2.70 -7.06 -3.02
N LYS A 117 1.60 -7.79 -2.83
CA LYS A 117 0.61 -8.00 -3.91
C LYS A 117 0.01 -6.69 -4.38
N PHE A 118 -0.22 -5.71 -3.49
CA PHE A 118 -0.71 -4.39 -3.87
C PHE A 118 0.30 -3.63 -4.77
N VAL A 119 1.56 -3.57 -4.36
CA VAL A 119 2.64 -2.95 -5.15
C VAL A 119 2.87 -3.70 -6.46
N VAL A 120 2.87 -5.04 -6.43
CA VAL A 120 3.04 -5.88 -7.62
C VAL A 120 1.84 -5.76 -8.57
N ILE A 121 0.60 -5.67 -8.08
CA ILE A 121 -0.57 -5.48 -8.94
C ILE A 121 -0.54 -4.10 -9.58
N ALA A 122 -0.23 -3.04 -8.83
CA ALA A 122 -0.08 -1.69 -9.35
C ALA A 122 1.07 -1.59 -10.38
N LEU A 123 2.20 -2.25 -10.14
CA LEU A 123 3.32 -2.28 -11.09
C LEU A 123 3.05 -3.17 -12.30
N LEU A 124 2.33 -4.28 -12.14
CA LEU A 124 1.94 -5.17 -13.25
C LEU A 124 0.89 -4.53 -14.15
N THR A 125 -0.07 -3.77 -13.61
CA THR A 125 -0.99 -2.98 -14.43
C THR A 125 -0.22 -1.92 -15.20
N ILE A 126 0.65 -1.16 -14.52
CA ILE A 126 1.54 -0.18 -15.16
C ILE A 126 2.42 -0.82 -16.26
N SER A 127 2.95 -2.03 -16.02
CA SER A 127 3.80 -2.76 -16.96
C SER A 127 3.02 -3.38 -18.13
N ALA A 128 1.82 -3.91 -17.89
CA ALA A 128 0.94 -4.45 -18.93
C ALA A 128 0.46 -3.32 -19.87
N ILE A 129 0.25 -2.12 -19.33
CA ILE A 129 -0.04 -0.92 -20.12
C ILE A 129 1.17 -0.52 -20.97
N ALA A 130 2.41 -0.66 -20.46
CA ALA A 130 3.62 -0.41 -21.23
C ALA A 130 3.86 -1.45 -22.34
N LEU A 131 3.58 -2.73 -22.08
CA LEU A 131 3.71 -3.82 -23.04
C LEU A 131 2.65 -3.76 -24.16
N SER A 132 1.41 -3.36 -23.83
CA SER A 132 0.38 -3.16 -24.85
C SER A 132 0.71 -2.02 -25.83
N LYS A 133 1.56 -1.06 -25.45
CA LYS A 133 2.07 -0.03 -26.39
C LYS A 133 3.18 -0.52 -27.33
N GLN A 134 3.92 -1.59 -26.97
CA GLN A 134 4.94 -2.20 -27.85
C GLN A 134 4.33 -3.16 -28.87
N ALA A 135 3.18 -3.76 -28.59
CA ALA A 135 2.52 -4.70 -29.49
C ALA A 135 1.78 -4.01 -30.67
N TRP A 136 1.63 -2.68 -30.64
CA TRP A 136 0.94 -1.87 -31.66
C TRP A 136 1.85 -0.79 -32.28
N ALA A 137 3.17 -0.91 -32.09
CA ALA A 137 4.20 -0.08 -32.72
C ALA A 137 4.91 -0.84 -33.85
#